data_AF-A0AA35T3L4-F1
#
_entry.id   AF-A0AA35T3L4-F1
#
_cell.length_a   1.000
_cell.length_b   1.000
_cell.length_c   1.000
_cell.angle_alpha   90.00
_cell.angle_beta   90.00
_cell.angle_gamma   90.00
#
_symmetry.space_group_name_H-M   'P 1'
#
loop_
_entity.id
_entity.type
_entity.pdbx_description
1 polymer ?
#
loop_
_entity_poly.entity_id
_entity_poly.type
_entity_poly.pdbx_seq_one_letter_code
_entity_poly.pdbx_strand_id
1 'polypeptide(L)'
;MRELLGYELGVAITGSEEIGITLVITEGFGSIAMAEQTFALLKAREGMKTSINGATQIRAGVVRPEILIPIVPEVAETASEAVDGTAEGILEVGSSVRIIREPYFGKLGRVTELPVELQNLETEARVRVLRVELKDGQQTTLPRSNVEVIEE
;
A
#
# COMPACT_ATOMS: atom_id res chain seq x y z
N MET A 1 20.75 -9.94 -19.65
CA MET A 1 21.22 -9.09 -18.51
C MET A 1 22.72 -8.83 -18.56
N ARG A 2 23.59 -9.85 -18.58
CA ARG A 2 25.05 -9.64 -18.78
C ARG A 2 25.40 -8.91 -20.07
N GLU A 3 24.67 -9.16 -21.16
CA GLU A 3 24.83 -8.41 -22.42
C GLU A 3 24.41 -6.93 -22.31
N LEU A 4 23.46 -6.61 -21.43
CA LEU A 4 22.98 -5.24 -21.21
C LEU A 4 23.91 -4.48 -20.26
N LEU A 5 24.37 -5.13 -19.18
CA LEU A 5 25.23 -4.52 -18.17
C LEU A 5 26.72 -4.61 -18.46
N GLY A 6 27.15 -5.58 -19.26
CA GLY A 6 28.56 -5.95 -19.40
C GLY A 6 29.12 -6.80 -18.25
N TYR A 7 28.35 -7.03 -17.17
CA TYR A 7 28.76 -7.82 -16.00
C TYR A 7 27.58 -8.60 -15.38
N GLU A 8 27.89 -9.46 -14.41
CA GLU A 8 26.86 -10.21 -13.66
C GLU A 8 26.21 -9.36 -12.58
N LEU A 9 24.89 -9.30 -12.58
CA LEU A 9 24.13 -8.54 -11.60
C LEU A 9 24.15 -9.24 -10.23
N GLY A 10 24.39 -8.45 -9.17
CA GLY A 10 24.25 -8.94 -7.81
C GLY A 10 22.81 -9.33 -7.49
N VAL A 11 22.62 -10.41 -6.73
CA VAL A 11 21.29 -11.01 -6.50
C VAL A 11 20.49 -10.34 -5.38
N ALA A 12 21.11 -9.46 -4.59
CA ALA A 12 20.55 -8.97 -3.33
C ALA A 12 20.06 -7.51 -3.37
N ILE A 13 20.74 -6.66 -4.15
CA ILE A 13 20.50 -5.21 -4.26
C ILE A 13 20.70 -4.84 -5.73
N THR A 14 19.71 -4.19 -6.32
CA THR A 14 19.73 -3.75 -7.73
C THR A 14 19.08 -2.37 -7.83
N GLY A 15 19.37 -1.62 -8.90
CA GLY A 15 18.84 -0.28 -9.18
C GLY A 15 19.86 0.85 -9.12
N SER A 16 21.13 0.53 -8.83
CA SER A 16 22.25 1.49 -8.87
C SER A 16 23.07 1.41 -10.15
N GLU A 17 22.64 0.58 -11.10
CA GLU A 17 23.34 0.37 -12.36
C GLU A 17 23.15 1.58 -13.30
N GLU A 18 24.22 2.02 -13.96
CA GLU A 18 24.20 3.14 -14.92
C GLU A 18 23.64 2.73 -16.29
N ILE A 19 22.44 2.15 -16.32
CA ILE A 19 21.74 1.76 -17.56
C ILE A 19 20.96 2.94 -18.17
N GLY A 20 20.68 3.98 -17.37
CA GLY A 20 19.92 5.16 -17.80
C GLY A 20 18.44 4.90 -18.07
N ILE A 21 17.96 3.67 -17.84
CA ILE A 21 16.57 3.26 -18.01
C ILE A 21 16.12 2.48 -16.77
N THR A 22 14.84 2.62 -16.43
CA THR A 22 14.19 1.82 -15.38
C THR A 22 12.93 1.20 -15.96
N LEU A 23 12.75 -0.10 -15.77
CA LEU A 23 11.54 -0.83 -16.15
C LEU A 23 10.92 -1.45 -14.90
N VAL A 24 9.69 -1.04 -14.60
CA VAL A 24 8.88 -1.64 -13.53
C VAL A 24 7.84 -2.55 -14.17
N ILE A 25 7.79 -3.80 -13.73
CA ILE A 25 6.82 -4.79 -14.19
C ILE A 25 5.87 -5.07 -13.02
N THR A 26 4.57 -4.87 -13.22
CA THR A 26 3.57 -5.00 -12.15
C THR A 26 3.26 -6.45 -11.81
N GLU A 27 3.08 -7.31 -12.82
CA GLU A 27 2.62 -8.71 -12.64
C GLU A 27 3.70 -9.77 -12.86
N GLY A 28 4.97 -9.35 -13.00
CA GLY A 28 6.07 -10.26 -13.31
C GLY A 28 6.12 -10.74 -14.77
N PHE A 29 6.77 -11.88 -15.00
CA PHE A 29 7.07 -12.36 -16.35
C PHE A 29 5.99 -13.29 -16.90
N GLY A 30 5.67 -13.11 -18.18
CA GLY A 30 4.69 -13.93 -18.91
C GLY A 30 3.62 -13.07 -19.56
N SER A 31 2.62 -13.72 -20.15
CA SER A 31 1.43 -13.05 -20.70
C SER A 31 0.39 -12.84 -19.61
N ILE A 32 0.67 -11.90 -18.70
CA ILE A 32 -0.20 -11.58 -17.57
C ILE A 32 -0.72 -10.15 -17.75
N ALA A 33 -2.04 -10.00 -17.72
CA ALA A 33 -2.65 -8.68 -17.79
C ALA A 33 -2.43 -7.94 -16.47
N MET A 34 -2.08 -6.65 -16.55
CA MET A 34 -2.04 -5.76 -15.40
C MET A 34 -3.41 -5.74 -14.70
N ALA A 35 -3.41 -5.71 -13.37
CA ALA A 35 -4.65 -5.49 -12.62
C ALA A 35 -5.38 -4.23 -13.11
N GLU A 36 -6.69 -4.34 -13.35
CA GLU A 36 -7.51 -3.28 -13.94
C GLU A 36 -7.45 -1.98 -13.14
N GLN A 37 -7.45 -2.08 -11.80
CA GLN A 37 -7.32 -0.94 -10.90
C GLN A 37 -5.98 -0.21 -11.07
N THR A 38 -4.86 -0.95 -11.14
CA THR A 38 -3.52 -0.39 -11.37
C THR A 38 -3.46 0.30 -12.74
N PHE A 39 -4.01 -0.34 -13.77
CA PHE A 39 -4.07 0.24 -15.11
C PHE A 39 -4.90 1.52 -15.14
N ALA A 40 -6.09 1.52 -14.54
CA ALA A 40 -6.96 2.70 -14.46
C ALA A 40 -6.27 3.85 -13.71
N LEU A 41 -5.60 3.54 -12.59
CA LEU A 41 -4.82 4.50 -11.83
C LEU A 41 -3.74 5.15 -12.70
N LEU A 42 -2.86 4.35 -13.33
CA LEU A 42 -1.76 4.90 -14.15
C LEU A 42 -2.28 5.65 -15.37
N LYS A 43 -3.32 5.14 -16.03
CA LYS A 43 -3.95 5.77 -17.19
C LYS A 43 -4.52 7.15 -16.84
N ALA A 44 -5.16 7.28 -15.68
CA ALA A 44 -5.72 8.55 -15.24
C ALA A 44 -4.67 9.61 -14.86
N ARG A 45 -3.37 9.30 -14.96
CA ARG A 45 -2.25 10.24 -14.74
C ARG A 45 -1.31 10.26 -15.97
N GLU A 46 -1.79 9.78 -17.11
CA GLU A 46 -1.06 9.85 -18.38
C GLU A 46 -0.70 11.31 -18.71
N GLY A 47 0.56 11.52 -19.13
CA GLY A 47 1.09 12.86 -19.43
C GLY A 47 1.56 13.67 -18.23
N MET A 48 1.31 13.21 -16.99
CA MET A 48 1.83 13.88 -15.79
C MET A 48 3.33 13.63 -15.61
N LYS A 49 4.05 14.66 -15.15
CA LYS A 49 5.45 14.53 -14.76
C LYS A 49 5.56 13.49 -13.64
N THR A 50 6.43 12.50 -13.80
CA THR A 50 6.54 11.37 -12.87
C THR A 50 8.01 11.05 -12.61
N SER A 51 8.33 10.67 -11.38
CA SER A 51 9.64 10.11 -11.02
C SER A 51 9.49 8.62 -10.73
N ILE A 52 10.44 7.80 -11.18
CA ILE A 52 10.44 6.36 -10.95
C ILE A 52 11.76 5.99 -10.30
N ASN A 53 11.69 5.14 -9.28
CA ASN A 53 12.86 4.51 -8.68
C ASN A 53 12.66 2.99 -8.74
N GLY A 54 13.51 2.33 -9.54
CA GLY A 54 13.47 0.88 -9.75
C GLY A 54 14.28 0.07 -8.75
N ALA A 55 14.88 0.70 -7.74
CA ALA A 55 15.72 0.02 -6.79
C ALA A 55 14.94 -1.03 -5.99
N THR A 56 15.56 -2.19 -5.80
CA THR A 56 14.97 -3.27 -5.01
C THR A 56 16.03 -3.95 -4.16
N GLN A 57 15.61 -4.35 -2.96
CA GLN A 57 16.44 -5.07 -2.01
C GLN A 57 15.59 -6.16 -1.36
N ILE A 58 16.03 -7.41 -1.47
CA ILE A 58 15.22 -8.59 -1.08
C ILE A 58 15.66 -9.24 0.24
N ARG A 59 16.62 -8.64 0.95
CA ARG A 59 17.09 -9.05 2.29
C ARG A 59 16.82 -7.91 3.29
N ALA A 60 17.39 -7.96 4.50
CA ALA A 60 17.15 -6.97 5.56
C ALA A 60 17.15 -5.53 5.00
N GLY A 61 16.16 -4.72 5.37
CA GLY A 61 15.94 -3.40 4.75
C GLY A 61 15.32 -3.50 3.36
N VAL A 62 14.19 -4.21 3.23
CA VAL A 62 13.52 -4.44 1.94
C VAL A 62 13.18 -3.12 1.27
N VAL A 63 13.66 -2.95 0.04
CA VAL A 63 13.32 -1.81 -0.83
C VAL A 63 12.52 -2.37 -2.00
N ARG A 64 11.45 -1.67 -2.38
CA ARG A 64 10.61 -2.00 -3.53
C ARG A 64 10.67 -0.86 -4.55
N PRO A 65 10.40 -1.16 -5.84
CA PRO A 65 10.21 -0.12 -6.82
C PRO A 65 9.07 0.83 -6.42
N GLU A 66 9.24 2.11 -6.71
CA GLU A 66 8.27 3.16 -6.43
C GLU A 66 8.06 4.07 -7.64
N ILE A 67 6.84 4.58 -7.77
CA ILE A 67 6.43 5.54 -8.79
C ILE A 67 5.82 6.73 -8.06
N LEU A 68 6.42 7.92 -8.24
CA LEU A 68 6.03 9.16 -7.60
C LEU A 68 5.42 10.10 -8.65
N ILE A 69 4.11 10.31 -8.53
CA ILE A 69 3.36 11.25 -9.37
C ILE A 69 2.97 12.45 -8.49
N PRO A 70 3.58 13.64 -8.67
CA PRO A 70 3.18 14.84 -7.95
C PRO A 70 1.77 15.22 -8.37
N ILE A 71 0.85 15.15 -7.42
CA ILE A 71 -0.49 15.69 -7.57
C ILE A 71 -0.35 17.17 -7.28
N VAL A 72 -0.30 18.00 -8.32
CA VAL A 72 -0.43 19.44 -8.15
C VAL A 72 -1.93 19.67 -7.94
N PRO A 73 -2.39 20.06 -6.75
CA PRO A 73 -3.74 20.59 -6.66
C PRO A 73 -3.78 21.79 -7.61
N GLU A 74 -4.72 21.82 -8.56
CA GLU A 74 -5.08 23.08 -9.20
C GLU A 74 -5.28 24.08 -8.07
N VAL A 75 -4.57 25.20 -8.13
CA VAL A 75 -4.54 26.21 -7.07
C VAL A 75 -5.96 26.75 -6.89
N ALA A 76 -6.72 26.14 -5.99
CA ALA A 76 -7.65 26.88 -5.18
C ALA A 76 -6.77 27.61 -4.17
N GLU A 77 -6.66 28.93 -4.33
CA GLU A 77 -6.11 29.82 -3.33
C GLU A 77 -6.93 29.68 -2.04
N THR A 78 -6.53 28.77 -1.16
CA THR A 78 -6.72 28.94 0.28
C THR A 78 -5.71 28.07 1.00
N ALA A 79 -4.82 28.74 1.72
CA ALA A 79 -4.00 28.10 2.74
C ALA A 79 -4.91 27.32 3.69
N SER A 80 -4.74 26.01 3.74
CA SER A 80 -5.19 25.18 4.84
C SER A 80 -4.14 24.11 5.08
N GLU A 81 -3.77 24.05 6.34
CA GLU A 81 -2.71 23.31 7.00
C GLU A 81 -2.62 21.82 6.62
N ALA A 82 -1.41 21.28 6.82
CA ALA A 82 -1.01 19.90 6.65
C ALA A 82 -2.11 18.86 6.91
N VAL A 83 -2.44 18.06 5.88
CA VAL A 83 -3.17 16.80 6.04
C VAL A 83 -2.21 15.67 5.71
N ASP A 84 -1.69 15.10 6.80
CA ASP A 84 -0.94 13.86 6.86
C ASP A 84 -1.86 12.67 6.51
N GLY A 85 -1.37 11.74 5.69
CA GLY A 85 -1.92 10.38 5.56
C GLY A 85 -3.16 10.18 4.67
N THR A 86 -2.91 9.75 3.42
CA THR A 86 -3.67 8.73 2.67
C THR A 86 -5.15 8.55 3.01
N ALA A 87 -6.00 9.17 2.18
CA ALA A 87 -7.40 8.85 2.02
C ALA A 87 -7.59 7.53 1.23
N GLU A 88 -7.69 6.41 1.95
CA GLU A 88 -8.51 5.26 1.57
C GLU A 88 -9.63 5.19 2.62
N GLY A 89 -10.89 5.20 2.17
CA GLY A 89 -12.15 5.20 2.93
C GLY A 89 -12.03 5.49 4.44
N ILE A 90 -12.47 6.66 4.89
CA ILE A 90 -12.35 7.09 6.30
C ILE A 90 -12.87 5.96 7.20
N LEU A 91 -11.95 5.31 7.90
CA LEU A 91 -12.27 4.25 8.85
C LEU A 91 -12.92 4.92 10.06
N GLU A 92 -14.25 4.82 10.14
CA GLU A 92 -15.06 5.38 11.22
C GLU A 92 -15.73 4.27 12.03
N VAL A 93 -16.22 4.63 13.22
CA VAL A 93 -17.07 3.73 13.99
C VAL A 93 -18.35 3.50 13.20
N GLY A 94 -18.69 2.24 12.97
CA GLY A 94 -19.84 1.83 12.17
C GLY A 94 -19.50 1.42 10.75
N SER A 95 -18.29 1.70 10.24
CA SER A 95 -17.86 1.26 8.90
C SER A 95 -17.90 -0.26 8.77
N SER A 96 -18.33 -0.74 7.60
CA SER A 96 -18.24 -2.15 7.21
C SER A 96 -16.82 -2.44 6.73
N VAL A 97 -16.23 -3.53 7.23
CA VAL A 97 -14.85 -3.90 6.91
C VAL A 97 -14.73 -5.39 6.59
N ARG A 98 -13.77 -5.74 5.73
CA ARG A 98 -13.32 -7.12 5.51
C ARG A 98 -11.95 -7.32 6.14
N ILE A 99 -11.77 -8.45 6.83
CA ILE A 99 -10.49 -8.80 7.41
C ILE A 99 -9.61 -9.44 6.34
N ILE A 100 -8.41 -8.89 6.14
CA ILE A 100 -7.46 -9.30 5.09
C ILE A 100 -6.26 -10.09 5.64
N ARG A 101 -6.30 -10.49 6.92
CA ARG A 101 -5.26 -11.30 7.57
C ARG A 101 -5.85 -12.41 8.44
N GLU A 102 -5.09 -13.48 8.64
CA GLU A 102 -5.40 -14.52 9.62
C GLU A 102 -5.49 -13.95 11.05
N PRO A 103 -6.23 -14.59 11.98
CA PRO A 103 -6.97 -15.86 11.81
C PRO A 103 -8.37 -15.68 11.20
N TYR A 104 -8.82 -14.44 10.98
CA TYR A 104 -10.18 -14.14 10.54
C TYR A 104 -10.26 -13.75 9.05
N PHE A 105 -9.28 -14.16 8.25
CA PHE A 105 -9.18 -13.79 6.84
C PHE A 105 -10.48 -14.03 6.09
N GLY A 106 -10.95 -13.03 5.35
CA GLY A 106 -12.18 -13.06 4.57
C GLY A 106 -13.46 -12.84 5.36
N LYS A 107 -13.42 -12.84 6.71
CA LYS A 107 -14.61 -12.51 7.51
C LYS A 107 -14.96 -11.03 7.37
N LEU A 108 -16.26 -10.76 7.34
CA LEU A 108 -16.83 -9.42 7.38
C LEU A 108 -17.20 -9.04 8.80
N GLY A 109 -16.98 -7.77 9.14
CA GLY A 109 -17.37 -7.22 10.42
C GLY A 109 -17.69 -5.74 10.33
N ARG A 110 -18.20 -5.21 11.45
CA ARG A 110 -18.50 -3.79 11.62
C ARG A 110 -17.60 -3.20 12.69
N VAL A 111 -17.03 -2.02 12.43
CA VAL A 111 -16.17 -1.33 13.41
C VAL A 111 -17.03 -0.84 14.57
N THR A 112 -16.72 -1.28 15.79
CA THR A 112 -17.41 -0.84 17.01
C THR A 112 -16.63 0.23 17.77
N GLU A 113 -15.30 0.23 17.67
CA GLU A 113 -14.45 1.18 18.39
C GLU A 113 -13.12 1.41 17.67
N LEU A 114 -12.62 2.64 17.74
CA LEU A 114 -11.33 3.05 17.19
C LEU A 114 -10.45 3.69 18.27
N PRO A 115 -9.78 2.89 19.12
CA PRO A 115 -8.84 3.42 20.10
C PRO A 115 -7.78 4.30 19.43
N VAL A 116 -7.53 5.47 20.01
CA VAL A 116 -6.54 6.44 19.53
C VAL A 116 -5.12 6.10 20.02
N GLU A 117 -5.03 5.45 21.17
CA GLU A 117 -3.76 5.02 21.76
C GLU A 117 -3.21 3.77 21.08
N LEU A 118 -1.89 3.71 20.92
CA LEU A 118 -1.19 2.53 20.42
C LEU A 118 -1.31 1.40 21.45
N GLN A 119 -1.73 0.22 21.02
CA GLN A 119 -1.76 -0.96 21.88
C GLN A 119 -0.57 -1.87 21.61
N ASN A 120 -0.04 -2.46 22.68
CA ASN A 120 0.97 -3.51 22.60
C ASN A 120 0.29 -4.83 22.20
N LEU A 121 0.70 -5.40 21.08
CA LEU A 121 0.34 -6.76 20.71
C LEU A 121 1.21 -7.79 21.46
N GLU A 122 0.83 -9.06 21.38
CA GLU A 122 1.64 -10.19 21.86
C GLU A 122 3.04 -10.24 21.21
N THR A 123 3.19 -9.62 20.04
CA THR A 123 4.48 -9.45 19.34
C THR A 123 5.33 -8.30 19.88
N GLU A 124 4.91 -7.65 20.97
CA GLU A 124 5.48 -6.41 21.54
C GLU A 124 5.39 -5.19 20.61
N ALA A 125 4.79 -5.33 19.43
CA ALA A 125 4.61 -4.23 18.50
C ALA A 125 3.53 -3.27 19.01
N ARG A 126 3.84 -1.97 18.93
CA ARG A 126 2.90 -0.87 19.22
C ARG A 126 2.18 -0.45 17.96
N VAL A 127 0.90 -0.80 17.86
CA VAL A 127 0.11 -0.52 16.65
C VAL A 127 -1.22 0.12 16.98
N ARG A 128 -1.77 0.86 16.01
CA ARG A 128 -3.16 1.32 16.07
C ARG A 128 -4.07 0.12 15.81
N VAL A 129 -5.01 -0.09 16.70
CA VAL A 129 -6.00 -1.16 16.61
C VAL A 129 -7.39 -0.62 16.33
N LEU A 130 -8.31 -1.52 16.02
CA LEU A 130 -9.74 -1.32 15.94
C LEU A 130 -10.44 -2.51 16.60
N ARG A 131 -11.64 -2.27 17.13
CA ARG A 131 -12.55 -3.35 17.53
C ARG A 131 -13.59 -3.56 16.45
N VAL A 132 -13.80 -4.81 16.08
CA VAL A 132 -14.81 -5.22 15.11
C VAL A 132 -15.72 -6.27 15.71
N GLU A 133 -17.00 -6.13 15.40
CA GLU A 133 -18.01 -7.16 15.61
C GLU A 133 -18.18 -7.94 14.31
N LEU A 134 -17.85 -9.24 14.37
CA LEU A 134 -18.02 -10.17 13.27
C LEU A 134 -19.50 -10.57 13.12
N LYS A 135 -19.88 -11.05 11.93
CA LYS A 135 -21.27 -11.51 11.67
C LYS A 135 -21.75 -12.64 12.61
N ASP A 136 -20.85 -13.38 13.23
CA ASP A 136 -21.16 -14.42 14.22
C ASP A 136 -21.38 -13.86 15.64
N GLY A 137 -21.37 -12.52 15.80
CA GLY A 137 -21.54 -11.82 17.08
C GLY A 137 -20.26 -11.76 17.92
N GLN A 138 -19.16 -12.34 17.44
CA GLN A 138 -17.88 -12.29 18.13
C GLN A 138 -17.24 -10.89 17.98
N GLN A 139 -16.82 -10.29 19.09
CA GLN A 139 -15.99 -9.09 19.06
C GLN A 139 -14.51 -9.47 19.09
N THR A 140 -13.72 -8.85 18.21
CA THR A 140 -12.27 -9.04 18.16
C THR A 140 -11.53 -7.71 17.97
N THR A 141 -10.30 -7.66 18.47
CA THR A 141 -9.42 -6.48 18.37
C THR A 141 -8.29 -6.81 17.41
N LEU A 142 -8.12 -5.99 16.37
CA LEU A 142 -7.18 -6.25 15.29
C LEU A 142 -6.41 -4.97 14.96
N PRO A 143 -5.18 -5.06 14.41
CA PRO A 143 -4.49 -3.92 13.83
C PRO A 143 -5.31 -3.29 12.70
N ARG A 144 -5.26 -1.96 12.56
CA ARG A 144 -5.94 -1.27 11.44
C ARG A 144 -5.45 -1.75 10.08
N SER A 145 -4.19 -2.15 9.97
CA SER A 145 -3.60 -2.73 8.76
C SER A 145 -4.17 -4.10 8.35
N ASN A 146 -4.98 -4.73 9.20
CA ASN A 146 -5.52 -6.07 8.95
C ASN A 146 -6.95 -6.03 8.41
N VAL A 147 -7.48 -4.85 8.11
CA VAL A 147 -8.81 -4.70 7.52
C VAL A 147 -8.77 -3.80 6.28
N GLU A 148 -9.68 -4.04 5.36
CA GLU A 148 -10.03 -3.12 4.27
C GLU A 148 -11.46 -2.61 4.49
N VAL A 149 -11.69 -1.32 4.25
CA VAL A 149 -13.05 -0.75 4.27
C VAL A 149 -13.78 -1.20 3.01
N ILE A 150 -15.03 -1.63 3.17
CA ILE A 150 -15.90 -1.95 2.05
C ILE A 150 -16.98 -0.88 1.94
N GLU A 151 -17.06 -0.25 0.77
CA GLU A 151 -18.22 0.57 0.39
C GLU A 151 -19.34 -0.37 -0.06
N GLU A 152 -20.57 -0.08 0.36
CA GLU A 152 -21.77 -0.77 -0.12
C GLU A 152 -22.25 -0.14 -1.43
#